data_AF-A0A952RW24-F1
#
_entry.id   AF-A0A952RW24-F1
#
_cell.length_a   1.000
_cell.length_b   1.000
_cell.length_c   1.000
_cell.angle_alpha   90.00
_cell.angle_beta   90.00
_cell.angle_gamma   90.00
#
_symmetry.space_group_name_H-M   'P 1'
#
loop_
_entity.id
_entity.type
_entity.pdbx_description
1 polymer ?
#
loop_
_entity_poly.entity_id
_entity_poly.type
_entity_poly.pdbx_seq_one_letter_code
_entity_poly.pdbx_strand_id
1 'polypeptide(L)'
;MNKIVVVVLAVILSAFAAACSSGSSGNSTSTAANTTASNANSGAVNTAPAKPDDETPSQVKAAFPDAQSFATQHKDIPQNSIAEIEKDSGGKVPDTDHHSYLAFSTAGGTRKQIGAATVVKAEGKDLVIVYENKSGSPYIKEIRAEGVPATFLSQFVGKGHDDKFVFGSEIKANGLDESAAKAITTAVKIDVLTMQALYGAAHTH
;
A
#
# COMPACT_ATOMS: atom_id res chain seq x y z
N MET A 1 -16.50 -47.40 -0.15
CA MET A 1 -15.21 -48.06 -0.43
C MET A 1 -14.11 -47.03 -0.25
N ASN A 2 -13.29 -47.22 0.78
CA ASN A 2 -12.10 -46.43 1.12
C ASN A 2 -11.12 -46.36 -0.06
N LYS A 3 -10.35 -45.28 -0.21
CA LYS A 3 -8.86 -45.33 -0.13
C LYS A 3 -8.28 -43.96 0.27
N ILE A 4 -7.47 -44.05 1.32
CA ILE A 4 -6.57 -43.06 1.92
C ILE A 4 -5.47 -42.69 0.90
N VAL A 5 -5.09 -41.42 0.82
CA VAL A 5 -3.83 -41.01 0.19
C VAL A 5 -2.99 -40.24 1.19
N VAL A 6 -1.72 -40.61 1.19
CA VAL A 6 -0.71 -40.52 2.24
C VAL A 6 0.07 -39.21 2.14
N VAL A 7 0.32 -38.61 3.31
CA VAL A 7 1.27 -37.51 3.53
C VAL A 7 2.70 -38.06 3.44
N VAL A 8 3.58 -37.42 2.67
CA VAL A 8 5.03 -37.67 2.72
C VAL A 8 5.77 -36.36 2.97
N LEU A 9 6.49 -36.37 4.08
CA LEU A 9 7.34 -35.33 4.64
C LEU A 9 8.79 -35.64 4.23
N ALA A 10 9.54 -34.68 3.69
CA ALA A 10 10.98 -34.83 3.47
C ALA A 10 11.71 -33.50 3.76
N VAL A 11 12.53 -33.54 4.81
CA VAL A 11 13.48 -32.51 5.27
C VAL A 11 14.87 -32.97 4.84
N ILE A 12 15.68 -32.15 4.15
CA ILE A 12 17.15 -32.25 4.21
C ILE A 12 17.81 -30.86 4.07
N LEU A 13 18.70 -30.57 5.03
CA LEU A 13 19.60 -29.42 5.17
C LEU A 13 20.72 -29.40 4.10
N SER A 14 21.21 -28.21 3.77
CA SER A 14 22.59 -28.03 3.28
C SER A 14 23.24 -26.78 3.88
N ALA A 15 24.23 -27.02 4.73
CA ALA A 15 25.15 -26.04 5.28
C ALA A 15 26.22 -25.67 4.24
N PHE A 16 26.57 -24.39 4.14
CA PHE A 16 27.78 -23.94 3.45
C PHE A 16 28.69 -23.21 4.43
N ALA A 17 29.85 -23.81 4.68
CA ALA A 17 31.02 -23.17 5.27
C ALA A 17 32.13 -23.17 4.20
N ALA A 18 32.73 -22.01 3.94
CA ALA A 18 33.99 -21.85 3.22
C ALA A 18 34.73 -20.69 3.90
N ALA A 19 35.72 -20.97 4.75
CA ALA A 19 37.14 -21.17 4.42
C ALA A 19 37.91 -19.84 4.22
N CYS A 20 38.62 -19.45 5.27
CA CYS A 20 39.74 -18.50 5.24
C CYS A 20 40.95 -19.12 4.52
N SER A 21 41.70 -18.30 3.78
CA SER A 21 43.05 -18.60 3.31
C SER A 21 43.92 -17.34 3.38
N SER A 22 45.12 -17.53 3.91
CA SER A 22 46.11 -16.59 4.42
C SER A 22 47.17 -16.15 3.39
N GLY A 23 47.83 -15.00 3.64
CA GLY A 23 49.08 -14.60 2.97
C GLY A 23 49.82 -13.49 3.73
N SER A 24 51.11 -13.70 4.01
CA SER A 24 51.95 -12.99 5.00
C SER A 24 52.91 -11.91 4.46
N SER A 25 53.31 -11.01 5.37
CA SER A 25 54.64 -10.36 5.56
C SER A 25 55.13 -9.20 4.66
N GLY A 26 55.51 -8.08 5.31
CA GLY A 26 56.53 -7.13 4.80
C GLY A 26 56.40 -5.69 5.32
N ASN A 27 57.32 -5.27 6.21
CA ASN A 27 57.40 -3.93 6.84
C ASN A 27 58.26 -2.95 5.99
N SER A 28 57.88 -1.67 5.91
CA SER A 28 58.69 -0.46 6.26
C SER A 28 58.39 0.81 5.45
N THR A 29 58.02 1.86 6.21
CA THR A 29 58.31 3.31 6.06
C THR A 29 57.48 4.26 5.17
N SER A 30 56.95 5.27 5.88
CA SER A 30 56.91 6.72 5.58
C SER A 30 55.82 7.34 4.69
N THR A 31 54.95 8.09 5.40
CA THR A 31 54.53 9.48 5.14
C THR A 31 53.19 9.73 4.45
N ALA A 32 52.53 10.75 5.02
CA ALA A 32 51.41 11.55 4.56
C ALA A 32 50.00 11.06 4.95
N ALA A 33 49.42 11.85 5.84
CA ALA A 33 48.04 11.77 6.30
C ALA A 33 47.07 11.77 5.12
N ASN A 34 46.20 10.76 5.05
CA ASN A 34 44.97 10.81 4.29
C ASN A 34 43.83 10.46 5.23
N THR A 35 42.99 11.45 5.51
CA THR A 35 41.80 11.34 6.34
C THR A 35 40.87 10.26 5.82
N THR A 36 40.76 9.18 6.59
CA THR A 36 39.76 8.13 6.43
C THR A 36 38.36 8.71 6.56
N ALA A 37 37.67 8.91 5.44
CA ALA A 37 36.22 9.05 5.44
C ALA A 37 35.60 7.66 5.57
N SER A 38 35.00 7.40 6.72
CA SER A 38 34.16 6.24 6.97
C SER A 38 33.04 6.20 5.93
N ASN A 39 32.99 5.10 5.17
CA ASN A 39 31.91 4.78 4.26
C ASN A 39 30.64 4.46 5.08
N ALA A 40 29.96 5.50 5.56
CA ALA A 40 28.59 5.41 6.02
C ALA A 40 27.71 5.33 4.77
N ASN A 41 27.24 4.13 4.45
CA ASN A 41 26.15 3.91 3.51
C ASN A 41 24.87 4.50 4.12
N SER A 42 24.78 5.82 4.13
CA SER A 42 23.52 6.54 4.27
C SER A 42 22.81 6.33 2.95
N GLY A 43 21.88 5.37 2.91
CA GLY A 43 20.91 5.28 1.83
C GLY A 43 20.32 6.66 1.64
N ALA A 44 20.69 7.31 0.54
CA ALA A 44 20.23 8.63 0.20
C ALA A 44 18.71 8.56 0.13
N VAL A 45 18.05 9.14 1.14
CA VAL A 45 16.67 9.55 1.01
C VAL A 45 16.66 10.48 -0.19
N ASN A 46 16.00 10.07 -1.27
CA ASN A 46 15.69 10.94 -2.39
C ASN A 46 14.78 12.07 -1.86
N THR A 47 15.36 13.06 -1.20
CA THR A 47 14.76 14.39 -1.06
C THR A 47 14.96 15.10 -2.39
N ALA A 48 14.27 14.61 -3.42
CA ALA A 48 13.87 15.51 -4.49
C ALA A 48 13.01 16.60 -3.82
N PRO A 49 13.28 17.89 -4.05
CA PRO A 49 12.47 18.95 -3.50
C PRO A 49 11.02 18.74 -3.91
N ALA A 50 10.10 18.78 -2.93
CA ALA A 50 8.68 18.71 -3.20
C ALA A 50 8.32 19.80 -4.21
N LYS A 51 7.90 19.39 -5.40
CA LYS A 51 7.20 20.27 -6.33
C LYS A 51 5.97 20.79 -5.58
N PRO A 52 5.71 22.10 -5.53
CA PRO A 52 4.60 22.63 -4.77
C PRO A 52 3.32 22.39 -5.56
N ASP A 53 2.79 21.18 -5.50
CA ASP A 53 1.42 20.92 -5.84
C ASP A 53 0.72 20.52 -4.54
N ASP A 54 0.31 21.56 -3.81
CA ASP A 54 -0.66 21.49 -2.71
C ASP A 54 -2.06 21.14 -3.27
N GLU A 55 -2.11 20.23 -4.25
CA GLU A 55 -3.29 19.85 -5.04
C GLU A 55 -3.94 18.60 -4.44
N THR A 56 -3.92 18.49 -3.10
CA THR A 56 -4.78 17.52 -2.41
C THR A 56 -6.23 17.81 -2.80
N PRO A 57 -6.97 16.86 -3.39
CA PRO A 57 -8.32 17.08 -3.86
C PRO A 57 -9.24 17.63 -2.76
N SER A 58 -10.15 18.53 -3.11
CA SER A 58 -11.11 19.12 -2.14
C SER A 58 -11.91 18.05 -1.39
N GLN A 59 -12.27 16.98 -2.09
CA GLN A 59 -12.95 15.81 -1.54
C GLN A 59 -12.11 15.05 -0.50
N VAL A 60 -10.78 15.00 -0.64
CA VAL A 60 -9.87 14.44 0.37
C VAL A 60 -9.77 15.39 1.57
N LYS A 61 -9.67 16.70 1.35
CA LYS A 61 -9.67 17.69 2.44
C LYS A 61 -10.97 17.59 3.26
N ALA A 62 -12.11 17.41 2.60
CA ALA A 62 -13.40 17.22 3.26
C ALA A 62 -13.50 15.90 4.04
N ALA A 63 -12.73 14.87 3.68
CA ALA A 63 -12.64 13.62 4.41
C ALA A 63 -11.88 13.75 5.75
N PHE A 64 -10.99 14.73 5.86
CA PHE A 64 -10.18 14.98 7.06
C PHE A 64 -10.31 16.42 7.56
N PRO A 65 -11.45 16.80 8.19
CA PRO A 65 -11.66 18.16 8.69
C PRO A 65 -10.66 18.57 9.78
N ASP A 66 -10.11 17.60 10.52
CA ASP A 66 -9.15 17.83 11.61
C ASP A 66 -7.69 17.83 11.12
N ALA A 67 -7.45 17.62 9.81
CA ALA A 67 -6.12 17.70 9.23
C ALA A 67 -5.68 19.15 9.12
N GLN A 68 -4.43 19.40 9.49
CA GLN A 68 -3.79 20.70 9.39
C GLN A 68 -2.76 20.74 8.26
N SER A 69 -2.29 19.58 7.80
CA SER A 69 -1.47 19.46 6.58
C SER A 69 -1.71 18.11 5.92
N PHE A 70 -1.43 18.07 4.62
CA PHE A 70 -1.47 16.87 3.80
C PHE A 70 -0.09 16.62 3.19
N ALA A 71 0.22 15.35 2.92
CA ALA A 71 1.34 14.98 2.07
C ALA A 71 0.82 14.03 0.98
N THR A 72 1.08 14.37 -0.27
CA THR A 72 0.79 13.49 -1.40
C THR A 72 1.98 12.56 -1.61
N GLN A 73 1.71 11.26 -1.71
CA GLN A 73 2.69 10.26 -2.13
C GLN A 73 2.27 9.71 -3.49
N HIS A 74 3.24 9.65 -4.39
CA HIS A 74 3.14 9.05 -5.71
C HIS A 74 3.97 7.78 -5.72
N LYS A 75 3.43 6.71 -6.27
CA LYS A 75 4.12 5.44 -6.41
C LYS A 75 3.72 4.77 -7.70
N ASP A 76 4.72 4.48 -8.53
CA ASP A 76 4.55 3.63 -9.69
C ASP A 76 4.21 2.21 -9.27
N ILE A 77 3.14 1.66 -9.83
CA ILE A 77 2.74 0.27 -9.64
C ILE A 77 3.63 -0.61 -10.53
N PRO A 78 4.41 -1.55 -9.95
CA PRO A 78 5.22 -2.45 -10.75
C PRO A 78 4.39 -3.29 -11.73
N GLN A 79 4.91 -3.54 -12.93
CA GLN A 79 4.17 -4.24 -13.98
C GLN A 79 3.70 -5.65 -13.56
N ASN A 80 4.50 -6.36 -12.76
CA ASN A 80 4.13 -7.65 -12.21
C ASN A 80 2.95 -7.52 -11.23
N SER A 81 2.93 -6.48 -10.41
CA SER A 81 1.81 -6.19 -9.50
C SER A 81 0.54 -5.82 -10.26
N ILE A 82 0.64 -5.07 -11.36
CA ILE A 82 -0.51 -4.77 -12.23
C ILE A 82 -1.16 -6.07 -12.71
N ALA A 83 -0.37 -7.00 -13.27
CA ALA A 83 -0.90 -8.26 -13.77
C ALA A 83 -1.59 -9.11 -12.68
N GLU A 84 -1.03 -9.12 -11.46
CA GLU A 84 -1.63 -9.81 -10.31
C GLU A 84 -2.92 -9.13 -9.85
N ILE A 85 -2.92 -7.79 -9.73
CA ILE A 85 -4.10 -7.01 -9.35
C ILE A 85 -5.23 -7.21 -10.36
N GLU A 86 -4.95 -7.18 -11.66
CA GLU A 86 -5.96 -7.40 -12.69
C GLU A 86 -6.56 -8.82 -12.63
N LYS A 87 -5.70 -9.82 -12.41
CA LYS A 87 -6.12 -11.21 -12.24
C LYS A 87 -7.02 -11.38 -11.01
N ASP A 88 -6.66 -10.78 -9.88
CA ASP A 88 -7.36 -10.98 -8.60
C ASP A 88 -8.61 -10.11 -8.47
N SER A 89 -8.59 -8.90 -9.03
CA SER A 89 -9.74 -8.00 -9.03
C SER A 89 -10.78 -8.36 -10.10
N GLY A 90 -10.35 -8.95 -11.23
CA GLY A 90 -11.19 -9.14 -12.41
C GLY A 90 -11.46 -7.84 -13.18
N GLY A 91 -10.75 -6.76 -12.87
CA GLY A 91 -10.82 -5.46 -13.56
C GLY A 91 -9.47 -5.03 -14.13
N LYS A 92 -9.45 -3.88 -14.80
CA LYS A 92 -8.23 -3.27 -15.34
C LYS A 92 -7.75 -2.17 -14.41
N VAL A 93 -6.45 -2.17 -14.11
CA VAL A 93 -5.83 -1.08 -13.35
C VAL A 93 -5.87 0.18 -14.24
N PRO A 94 -6.49 1.28 -13.80
CA PRO A 94 -6.76 2.43 -14.67
C PRO A 94 -5.54 3.31 -14.91
N ASP A 95 -4.61 3.36 -13.96
CA ASP A 95 -3.39 4.17 -14.01
C ASP A 95 -2.24 3.41 -13.35
N THR A 96 -1.02 3.64 -13.83
CA THR A 96 0.21 3.08 -13.26
C THR A 96 0.76 3.93 -12.12
N ASP A 97 0.36 5.19 -11.99
CA ASP A 97 0.74 6.05 -10.86
C ASP A 97 -0.35 6.04 -9.78
N HIS A 98 -0.02 5.49 -8.61
CA HIS A 98 -0.91 5.44 -7.47
C HIS A 98 -0.71 6.64 -6.54
N HIS A 99 -1.79 7.39 -6.33
CA HIS A 99 -1.82 8.56 -5.47
C HIS A 99 -2.41 8.23 -4.10
N SER A 100 -1.63 8.48 -3.04
CA SER A 100 -2.14 8.43 -1.66
C SER A 100 -1.90 9.76 -0.94
N TYR A 101 -2.91 10.21 -0.20
CA TYR A 101 -2.93 11.47 0.51
C TYR A 101 -2.89 11.21 2.01
N LEU A 102 -1.76 11.52 2.64
CA LEU A 102 -1.56 11.34 4.07
C LEU A 102 -2.01 12.59 4.82
N ALA A 103 -2.97 12.43 5.73
CA ALA A 103 -3.51 13.52 6.53
C ALA A 103 -2.79 13.61 7.88
N PHE A 104 -2.36 14.81 8.27
CA PHE A 104 -1.66 15.04 9.53
C PHE A 104 -2.37 16.11 10.38
N SER A 105 -2.42 15.87 11.70
CA SER A 105 -2.85 16.84 12.69
C SER A 105 -1.71 17.15 13.66
N THR A 106 -1.63 18.38 14.14
CA THR A 106 -0.77 18.79 15.26
C THR A 106 -1.57 19.07 16.54
N ALA A 107 -2.85 18.69 16.57
CA ALA A 107 -3.65 18.73 17.78
C ALA A 107 -2.96 17.89 18.88
N GLY A 108 -2.47 18.56 19.93
CA GLY A 108 -1.64 17.95 20.97
C GLY A 108 -0.14 18.27 20.88
N GLY A 109 0.28 19.21 20.02
CA GLY A 109 1.63 19.77 19.98
C GLY A 109 2.66 18.96 19.21
N THR A 110 2.32 17.74 18.76
CA THR A 110 3.17 16.91 17.89
C THR A 110 2.42 16.54 16.63
N ARG A 111 3.10 16.60 15.47
CA ARG A 111 2.54 16.19 14.18
C ARG A 111 2.32 14.67 14.17
N LYS A 112 1.07 14.25 14.05
CA LYS A 112 0.64 12.86 13.96
C LYS A 112 -0.16 12.62 12.68
N GLN A 113 0.10 11.51 12.00
CA GLN A 113 -0.76 11.07 10.91
C GLN A 113 -2.11 10.60 11.47
N ILE A 114 -3.21 11.16 10.95
CA ILE A 114 -4.58 10.84 11.39
C ILE A 114 -5.31 9.93 10.40
N GLY A 115 -4.73 9.70 9.21
CA GLY A 115 -5.25 8.75 8.22
C GLY A 115 -4.52 8.86 6.89
N ALA A 116 -5.00 8.08 5.92
CA ALA A 116 -4.61 8.17 4.52
C ALA A 116 -5.88 8.10 3.65
N ALA A 117 -5.87 8.69 2.47
CA ALA A 117 -6.93 8.48 1.50
C ALA A 117 -6.37 8.28 0.09
N THR A 118 -7.13 7.55 -0.72
CA THR A 118 -6.92 7.43 -2.16
C THR A 118 -8.17 7.94 -2.86
N VAL A 119 -8.03 8.34 -4.13
CA VAL A 119 -9.16 8.73 -4.97
C VAL A 119 -9.19 7.81 -6.17
N VAL A 120 -10.29 7.09 -6.34
CA VAL A 120 -10.50 6.22 -7.50
C VAL A 120 -11.73 6.65 -8.28
N LYS A 121 -11.69 6.48 -9.60
CA LYS A 121 -12.80 6.81 -10.48
C LYS A 121 -13.51 5.55 -10.96
N ALA A 122 -14.83 5.49 -10.78
CA ALA A 122 -15.68 4.41 -11.29
C ALA A 122 -17.04 4.98 -11.71
N GLU A 123 -17.57 4.56 -12.86
CA GLU A 123 -18.88 5.02 -13.37
C GLU A 123 -19.00 6.57 -13.44
N GLY A 124 -17.90 7.24 -13.79
CA GLY A 124 -17.85 8.71 -13.85
C GLY A 124 -17.89 9.41 -12.49
N LYS A 125 -17.81 8.66 -11.39
CA LYS A 125 -17.81 9.18 -10.01
C LYS A 125 -16.43 9.05 -9.40
N ASP A 126 -16.05 10.04 -8.61
CA ASP A 126 -14.86 9.97 -7.76
C ASP A 126 -15.24 9.37 -6.41
N LEU A 127 -14.47 8.38 -5.98
CA LEU A 127 -14.61 7.71 -4.71
C LEU A 127 -13.36 8.01 -3.88
N VAL A 128 -13.56 8.70 -2.76
CA VAL A 128 -12.53 8.90 -1.74
C VAL A 128 -12.57 7.71 -0.79
N ILE A 129 -11.54 6.88 -0.83
CA ILE A 129 -11.40 5.74 0.08
C ILE A 129 -10.50 6.19 1.22
N VAL A 130 -11.04 6.21 2.44
CA VAL A 130 -10.33 6.65 3.64
C VAL A 130 -9.84 5.42 4.38
N TYR A 131 -8.53 5.38 4.61
CA TYR A 131 -7.85 4.33 5.34
C TYR A 131 -7.41 4.79 6.73
N GLU A 132 -7.52 3.87 7.67
CA GLU A 132 -6.83 3.93 8.96
C GLU A 132 -5.93 2.72 9.12
N ASN A 133 -4.92 2.83 9.98
CA ASN A 133 -4.07 1.70 10.34
C ASN A 133 -4.55 1.08 11.65
N LYS A 134 -4.79 -0.22 11.64
CA LYS A 134 -5.03 -1.03 12.84
C LYS A 134 -4.00 -2.13 12.89
N SER A 135 -3.16 -2.11 13.93
CA SER A 135 -2.17 -3.15 14.21
C SER A 135 -1.17 -3.43 13.09
N GLY A 136 -0.81 -2.40 12.30
CA GLY A 136 0.12 -2.54 11.18
C GLY A 136 -0.56 -2.68 9.83
N SER A 137 -1.86 -2.99 9.79
CA SER A 137 -2.61 -3.20 8.54
C SER A 137 -3.56 -2.03 8.25
N PRO A 138 -3.52 -1.45 7.05
CA PRO A 138 -4.52 -0.48 6.64
C PRO A 138 -5.88 -1.17 6.38
N TYR A 139 -6.95 -0.52 6.81
CA TYR A 139 -8.32 -0.93 6.56
C TYR A 139 -9.15 0.29 6.15
N ILE A 140 -10.21 0.04 5.39
CA ILE A 140 -11.14 1.08 4.95
C ILE A 140 -11.95 1.54 6.17
N LYS A 141 -11.72 2.77 6.59
CA LYS A 141 -12.52 3.45 7.61
C LYS A 141 -13.88 3.85 7.03
N GLU A 142 -13.88 4.46 5.85
CA GLU A 142 -15.07 4.91 5.14
C GLU A 142 -14.77 5.12 3.65
N ILE A 143 -15.82 5.16 2.85
CA ILE A 143 -15.75 5.59 1.45
C ILE A 143 -16.76 6.73 1.26
N ARG A 144 -16.34 7.80 0.57
CA ARG A 144 -17.20 8.93 0.22
C ARG A 144 -17.27 9.05 -1.30
N ALA A 145 -18.48 9.12 -1.83
CA ALA A 145 -18.72 9.30 -3.26
C ALA A 145 -20.06 9.99 -3.49
N GLU A 146 -20.09 10.99 -4.37
CA GLU A 146 -21.32 11.72 -4.68
C GLU A 146 -22.29 10.87 -5.50
N GLY A 147 -23.56 10.87 -5.09
CA GLY A 147 -24.61 10.10 -5.75
C GLY A 147 -24.40 8.58 -5.67
N VAL A 148 -23.73 8.10 -4.62
CA VAL A 148 -23.63 6.68 -4.27
C VAL A 148 -24.30 6.47 -2.90
N PRO A 149 -25.23 5.51 -2.75
CA PRO A 149 -25.90 5.25 -1.47
C PRO A 149 -24.92 4.91 -0.35
N ALA A 150 -25.08 5.54 0.82
CA ALA A 150 -24.28 5.22 2.00
C ALA A 150 -24.48 3.77 2.48
N THR A 151 -25.67 3.19 2.25
CA THR A 151 -25.99 1.77 2.50
C THR A 151 -25.17 0.84 1.62
N PHE A 152 -24.75 1.29 0.44
CA PHE A 152 -23.84 0.55 -0.42
C PHE A 152 -22.39 0.70 0.07
N LEU A 153 -21.95 1.95 0.29
CA LEU A 153 -20.57 2.28 0.68
C LEU A 153 -20.16 1.71 2.06
N SER A 154 -21.09 1.64 3.00
CA SER A 154 -20.84 1.10 4.35
C SER A 154 -20.45 -0.39 4.35
N GLN A 155 -20.76 -1.13 3.29
CA GLN A 155 -20.36 -2.54 3.16
C GLN A 155 -18.85 -2.73 3.02
N PHE A 156 -18.09 -1.69 2.64
CA PHE A 156 -16.63 -1.74 2.52
C PHE A 156 -15.90 -1.45 3.82
N VAL A 157 -16.59 -0.88 4.81
CA VAL A 157 -15.98 -0.48 6.09
C VAL A 157 -15.43 -1.71 6.83
N GLY A 158 -14.20 -1.57 7.35
CA GLY A 158 -13.49 -2.62 8.05
C GLY A 158 -12.75 -3.61 7.15
N LYS A 159 -12.95 -3.55 5.83
CA LYS A 159 -12.22 -4.38 4.88
C LYS A 159 -10.82 -3.82 4.64
N GLY A 160 -9.82 -4.68 4.48
CA GLY A 160 -8.44 -4.30 4.19
C GLY A 160 -7.72 -5.31 3.29
N HIS A 161 -6.39 -5.35 3.39
CA HIS A 161 -5.52 -6.20 2.55
C HIS A 161 -5.82 -7.71 2.67
N ASP A 162 -6.34 -8.15 3.82
CA ASP A 162 -6.60 -9.58 4.08
C ASP A 162 -8.04 -9.99 3.72
N ASP A 163 -8.90 -9.02 3.38
CA ASP A 163 -10.32 -9.28 3.12
C ASP A 163 -10.57 -9.55 1.65
N LYS A 164 -11.16 -10.73 1.38
CA LYS A 164 -11.77 -10.99 0.08
C LYS A 164 -13.16 -10.40 0.09
N PHE A 165 -13.43 -9.50 -0.85
CA PHE A 165 -14.78 -9.04 -1.14
C PHE A 165 -15.06 -9.08 -2.63
N VAL A 166 -16.20 -9.66 -2.97
CA VAL A 166 -16.67 -9.89 -4.33
C VAL A 166 -18.12 -9.41 -4.42
N PHE A 167 -18.41 -8.66 -5.48
CA PHE A 167 -19.79 -8.27 -5.77
C PHE A 167 -20.68 -9.51 -5.96
N GLY A 168 -21.88 -9.49 -5.38
CA GLY A 168 -22.82 -10.60 -5.43
C GLY A 168 -22.63 -11.62 -4.32
N SER A 169 -21.48 -11.65 -3.63
CA SER A 169 -21.26 -12.47 -2.44
C SER A 169 -21.26 -11.59 -1.19
N GLU A 170 -20.17 -10.86 -0.93
CA GLU A 170 -19.99 -10.04 0.27
C GLU A 170 -20.50 -8.61 0.09
N ILE A 171 -20.58 -8.11 -1.15
CA ILE A 171 -21.10 -6.79 -1.48
C ILE A 171 -22.37 -6.94 -2.33
N LYS A 172 -23.45 -6.28 -1.92
CA LYS A 172 -24.71 -6.20 -2.66
C LYS A 172 -24.95 -4.79 -3.17
N ALA A 173 -25.80 -4.60 -4.19
CA ALA A 173 -25.99 -3.30 -4.82
C ALA A 173 -26.63 -2.23 -3.90
N ASN A 174 -27.45 -2.63 -2.92
CA ASN A 174 -28.01 -1.78 -1.86
C ASN A 174 -28.51 -0.39 -2.32
N GLY A 175 -29.30 -0.36 -3.40
CA GLY A 175 -29.89 0.86 -3.96
C GLY A 175 -29.15 1.44 -5.17
N LEU A 176 -28.07 0.80 -5.63
CA LEU A 176 -27.47 1.04 -6.93
C LEU A 176 -27.98 0.07 -7.99
N ASP A 177 -27.80 0.45 -9.25
CA ASP A 177 -27.80 -0.48 -10.37
C ASP A 177 -26.69 -1.54 -10.19
N GLU A 178 -26.95 -2.79 -10.59
CA GLU A 178 -26.00 -3.88 -10.39
C GLU A 178 -24.69 -3.70 -11.16
N SER A 179 -24.74 -3.15 -12.37
CA SER A 179 -23.54 -2.87 -13.16
C SER A 179 -22.70 -1.81 -12.47
N ALA A 180 -23.33 -0.72 -12.02
CA ALA A 180 -22.64 0.34 -11.31
C ALA A 180 -22.04 -0.15 -9.98
N ALA A 181 -22.81 -0.93 -9.21
CA ALA A 181 -22.33 -1.52 -7.96
C ALA A 181 -21.15 -2.46 -8.17
N LYS A 182 -21.19 -3.28 -9.23
CA LYS A 182 -20.09 -4.17 -9.61
C LYS A 182 -18.85 -3.37 -9.99
N ALA A 183 -18.99 -2.35 -10.85
CA ALA A 183 -17.88 -1.51 -11.29
C ALA A 183 -17.19 -0.80 -10.10
N ILE A 184 -17.99 -0.21 -9.20
CA ILE A 184 -17.46 0.42 -7.98
C ILE A 184 -16.77 -0.61 -7.08
N THR A 185 -17.38 -1.79 -6.87
CA THR A 185 -16.78 -2.85 -6.05
C THR A 185 -15.42 -3.27 -6.61
N THR A 186 -15.31 -3.43 -7.93
CA THR A 186 -14.05 -3.75 -8.61
C THR A 186 -13.03 -2.64 -8.45
N ALA A 187 -13.41 -1.37 -8.60
CA ALA A 187 -12.49 -0.25 -8.42
C ALA A 187 -11.93 -0.16 -7.00
N VAL A 188 -12.78 -0.33 -5.98
CA VAL A 188 -12.34 -0.38 -4.58
C VAL A 188 -11.41 -1.58 -4.34
N LYS A 189 -11.71 -2.74 -4.94
CA LYS A 189 -10.85 -3.92 -4.85
C LYS A 189 -9.48 -3.70 -5.49
N ILE A 190 -9.43 -3.07 -6.66
CA ILE A 190 -8.17 -2.70 -7.32
C ILE A 190 -7.35 -1.79 -6.41
N ASP A 191 -7.97 -0.79 -5.80
CA ASP A 191 -7.30 0.14 -4.88
C ASP A 191 -6.68 -0.57 -3.67
N VAL A 192 -7.46 -1.43 -3.01
CA VAL A 192 -6.98 -2.22 -1.85
C VAL A 192 -5.81 -3.13 -2.22
N LEU A 193 -5.89 -3.82 -3.36
CA LEU A 193 -4.79 -4.68 -3.82
C LEU A 193 -3.56 -3.87 -4.24
N THR A 194 -3.76 -2.68 -4.80
CA THR A 194 -2.67 -1.75 -5.13
C THR A 194 -1.98 -1.25 -3.86
N MET A 195 -2.75 -0.86 -2.85
CA MET A 195 -2.22 -0.49 -1.53
C MET A 195 -1.43 -1.64 -0.90
N GLN A 196 -1.91 -2.88 -1.02
CA GLN A 196 -1.20 -4.05 -0.53
C GLN A 196 0.13 -4.28 -1.26
N ALA A 197 0.14 -4.15 -2.58
CA ALA A 197 1.35 -4.32 -3.38
C ALA A 197 2.41 -3.25 -3.08
N LEU A 198 1.99 -2.01 -2.83
CA LEU A 198 2.89 -0.86 -2.68
C LEU A 198 3.37 -0.59 -1.26
N TYR A 199 2.60 -1.01 -0.25
CA TYR A 199 2.86 -0.71 1.16
C TYR A 199 3.00 -1.97 2.02
N GLY A 200 2.90 -3.15 1.42
CA GLY A 200 3.09 -4.44 2.06
C GLY A 200 1.78 -5.07 2.56
N ALA A 201 1.80 -6.40 2.64
CA ALA A 201 0.76 -7.16 3.33
C ALA A 201 0.91 -6.98 4.85
N ALA A 202 -0.18 -7.24 5.58
CA ALA A 202 -0.31 -7.08 7.03
C ALA A 202 0.82 -7.66 7.89
N HIS A 203 1.64 -8.60 7.39
CA HIS A 203 2.49 -9.45 8.22
C HIS A 203 3.87 -9.78 7.62
N THR A 204 4.63 -8.79 7.16
CA THR A 204 6.07 -8.97 6.92
C THR A 204 6.92 -8.07 7.82
N HIS A 205 6.92 -8.40 9.11
CA HIS A 205 7.98 -8.03 10.06
C HIS A 205 8.28 -9.22 10.97
#